data_AF-A0A2T5GZ92-F1
#
_entry.id   AF-A0A2T5GZ92-F1
#
_cell.length_a   1.000
_cell.length_b   1.000
_cell.length_c   1.000
_cell.angle_alpha   90.00
_cell.angle_beta   90.00
_cell.angle_gamma   90.00
#
_symmetry.space_group_name_H-M   'P 1'
#
loop_
_entity.id
_entity.type
_entity.pdbx_description
1 polymer ?
#
loop_
_entity_poly.entity_id
_entity_poly.type
_entity_poly.pdbx_seq_one_letter_code
_entity_poly.pdbx_strand_id
1 'polypeptide(L)'
;MLEWEKKAPPDRHAGILDGVSARNTQITRIAYILRKIAAAQEERIYQFLSRHSRRNDGKSYVSKDSTWMIEPYPLSGGWFIEGCTSLPQKQEILRHLVKLNLSPTLVDCIEEFVAGKSIESRIPSEEETEEILRRSIEIEKLQDNTNT
;
A
#
# COMPACT_ATOMS: atom_id res chain seq x y z
N MET A 1 -5.72 -3.69 5.99
CA MET A 1 -6.07 -2.26 6.19
C MET A 1 -7.12 -2.10 7.28
N LEU A 2 -8.30 -2.74 7.17
CA LEU A 2 -9.35 -2.65 8.19
C LEU A 2 -8.89 -3.12 9.57
N GLU A 3 -8.18 -4.25 9.64
CA GLU A 3 -7.59 -4.70 10.91
C GLU A 3 -6.63 -3.68 11.52
N TRP A 4 -5.86 -2.97 10.68
CA TRP A 4 -4.98 -1.90 11.14
C TRP A 4 -5.81 -0.76 11.72
N GLU A 5 -6.85 -0.29 11.02
CA GLU A 5 -7.72 0.78 11.50
C GLU A 5 -8.33 0.45 12.88
N LYS A 6 -8.72 -0.80 13.10
CA LYS A 6 -9.31 -1.27 14.37
C LYS A 6 -8.30 -1.40 15.52
N LYS A 7 -7.03 -1.72 15.22
CA LYS A 7 -6.00 -2.04 16.24
C LYS A 7 -4.99 -0.90 16.44
N ALA A 8 -4.91 0.05 15.52
CA ALA A 8 -3.91 1.10 15.56
C ALA A 8 -4.17 2.07 16.72
N PRO A 9 -3.11 2.61 17.35
CA PRO A 9 -3.27 3.72 18.27
C PRO A 9 -3.85 4.95 17.53
N PRO A 10 -4.43 5.92 18.25
CA PRO A 10 -4.91 7.16 17.64
C PRO A 10 -3.83 7.85 16.79
N ASP A 11 -4.23 8.69 15.82
CA ASP A 11 -3.27 9.36 14.94
C ASP A 11 -2.21 10.09 15.75
N ARG A 12 -0.94 9.94 15.34
CA ARG A 12 0.25 10.46 16.01
C ARG A 12 0.50 9.92 17.43
N HIS A 13 -0.17 8.87 17.86
CA HIS A 13 0.11 8.20 19.14
C HIS A 13 0.92 6.92 18.91
N ALA A 14 1.74 6.58 19.91
CA ALA A 14 2.49 5.33 19.93
C ALA A 14 1.59 4.19 20.43
N GLY A 15 1.80 2.99 19.89
CA GLY A 15 1.08 1.78 20.27
C GLY A 15 1.73 0.56 19.67
N ILE A 16 1.05 -0.59 19.75
CA ILE A 16 1.52 -1.85 19.17
C ILE A 16 0.77 -2.07 17.85
N LEU A 17 1.53 -2.28 16.77
CA LEU A 17 1.05 -2.54 15.41
C LEU A 17 1.74 -3.80 14.90
N ASP A 18 0.96 -4.85 14.62
CA ASP A 18 1.47 -6.18 14.23
C ASP A 18 2.58 -6.72 15.17
N GLY A 19 2.41 -6.50 16.49
CA GLY A 19 3.38 -6.94 17.51
C GLY A 19 4.60 -6.03 17.69
N VAL A 20 4.71 -4.94 16.93
CA VAL A 20 5.84 -4.00 16.98
C VAL A 20 5.38 -2.65 17.50
N SER A 21 6.20 -1.99 18.33
CA SER A 21 5.93 -0.61 18.73
C SER A 21 6.04 0.33 17.53
N ALA A 22 4.98 1.05 17.21
CA ALA A 22 4.97 2.01 16.13
C ALA A 22 4.00 3.17 16.41
N ARG A 23 4.32 4.34 15.84
CA ARG A 23 3.46 5.51 15.85
C ARG A 23 2.52 5.46 14.66
N ASN A 24 1.22 5.66 14.87
CA ASN A 24 0.27 5.77 13.76
C ASN A 24 0.50 7.09 13.03
N THR A 25 1.22 7.05 11.92
CA THR A 25 1.52 8.21 11.07
C THR A 25 1.30 7.83 9.61
N GLN A 26 1.20 8.83 8.73
CA GLN A 26 1.08 8.61 7.29
C GLN A 26 2.23 7.75 6.75
N ILE A 27 3.47 7.96 7.23
CA ILE A 27 4.65 7.19 6.78
C ILE A 27 4.59 5.73 7.26
N THR A 28 4.12 5.49 8.49
CA THR A 28 3.90 4.13 8.99
C THR A 28 2.83 3.41 8.17
N ARG A 29 1.73 4.10 7.82
CA ARG A 29 0.63 3.53 7.03
C ARG A 29 1.07 3.17 5.60
N ILE A 30 1.78 4.05 4.91
CA ILE A 30 2.30 3.73 3.56
C ILE A 30 3.29 2.57 3.62
N ALA A 31 4.22 2.55 4.58
CA ALA A 31 5.16 1.45 4.73
C ALA A 31 4.47 0.12 5.01
N TYR A 32 3.43 0.12 5.86
CA TYR A 32 2.60 -1.05 6.11
C TYR A 32 1.99 -1.62 4.83
N ILE A 33 1.36 -0.78 4.01
CA ILE A 33 0.75 -1.21 2.74
C ILE A 33 1.81 -1.72 1.76
N LEU A 34 2.91 -0.97 1.61
CA LEU A 34 3.98 -1.34 0.70
C LEU A 34 4.62 -2.68 1.08
N ARG A 35 4.75 -3.01 2.36
CA ARG A 35 5.22 -4.33 2.80
C ARG A 35 4.23 -5.45 2.49
N LYS A 36 2.92 -5.19 2.60
CA LYS A 36 1.88 -6.19 2.25
C LYS A 36 1.80 -6.43 0.75
N ILE A 37 1.86 -5.38 -0.08
CA ILE A 37 1.85 -5.50 -1.55
C ILE A 37 3.12 -6.19 -2.04
N ALA A 38 4.26 -5.84 -1.46
CA ALA A 38 5.55 -6.40 -1.85
C ALA A 38 5.82 -7.80 -1.27
N ALA A 39 4.90 -8.34 -0.45
CA ALA A 39 5.04 -9.68 0.11
C ALA A 39 5.30 -10.71 -1.00
N ALA A 40 6.32 -11.54 -0.81
CA ALA A 40 6.84 -12.51 -1.79
C ALA A 40 7.47 -11.94 -3.07
N GLN A 41 7.44 -10.63 -3.33
CA GLN A 41 8.02 -9.98 -4.52
C GLN A 41 8.76 -8.67 -4.20
N GLU A 42 9.42 -8.61 -3.04
CA GLU A 42 9.99 -7.38 -2.46
C GLU A 42 10.86 -6.59 -3.45
N GLU A 43 11.86 -7.27 -4.02
CA GLU A 43 12.81 -6.63 -4.94
C GLU A 43 12.12 -6.11 -6.19
N ARG A 44 11.19 -6.89 -6.78
CA ARG A 44 10.46 -6.50 -8.00
C ARG A 44 9.62 -5.25 -7.76
N ILE A 45 8.85 -5.25 -6.68
CA ILE A 45 7.92 -4.15 -6.37
C ILE A 45 8.69 -2.89 -5.98
N TYR A 46 9.69 -2.98 -5.11
CA TYR A 46 10.45 -1.81 -4.68
C TYR A 46 11.38 -1.26 -5.75
N GLN A 47 11.98 -2.11 -6.60
CA GLN A 47 12.72 -1.64 -7.77
C GLN A 47 11.81 -0.92 -8.76
N PHE A 48 10.59 -1.42 -8.96
CA PHE A 48 9.59 -0.75 -9.79
C PHE A 48 9.25 0.64 -9.24
N LEU A 49 8.92 0.73 -7.95
CA LEU A 49 8.61 2.00 -7.29
C LEU A 49 9.81 2.96 -7.32
N SER A 50 11.03 2.45 -7.13
CA SER A 50 12.25 3.25 -7.20
C SER A 50 12.45 3.93 -8.56
N ARG A 51 12.14 3.21 -9.65
CA ARG A 51 12.23 3.76 -11.01
C ARG A 51 11.20 4.87 -11.26
N HIS A 52 10.00 4.73 -10.70
CA HIS A 52 8.89 5.62 -10.99
C HIS A 52 8.76 6.81 -10.01
N SER A 53 9.31 6.69 -8.80
CA SER A 53 9.29 7.74 -7.78
C SER A 53 10.58 8.58 -7.77
N ARG A 54 11.17 8.83 -8.94
CA ARG A 54 12.38 9.66 -9.07
C ARG A 54 12.07 11.14 -8.91
N ARG A 55 12.90 11.83 -8.16
CA ARG A 55 12.90 13.27 -7.92
C ARG A 55 13.73 13.99 -8.99
N ASN A 56 13.59 15.31 -9.03
CA ASN A 56 14.36 16.17 -9.93
C ASN A 56 15.88 16.18 -9.62
N ASP A 57 16.26 15.81 -8.40
CA ASP A 57 17.67 15.66 -7.98
C ASP A 57 18.27 14.28 -8.36
N GLY A 58 17.52 13.43 -9.06
CA GLY A 58 17.95 12.10 -9.50
C GLY A 58 17.87 11.02 -8.42
N LYS A 59 17.54 11.36 -7.17
CA LYS A 59 17.24 10.38 -6.11
C LYS A 59 15.82 9.88 -6.24
N SER A 60 15.48 8.77 -5.56
CA SER A 60 14.14 8.19 -5.60
C SER A 60 13.55 8.07 -4.21
N TYR A 61 12.27 8.41 -4.04
CA TYR A 61 11.60 8.28 -2.75
C TYR A 61 11.62 6.84 -2.20
N VAL A 62 11.77 5.82 -3.04
CA VAL A 62 11.98 4.42 -2.63
C VAL A 62 13.37 3.96 -3.10
N SER A 63 14.24 3.57 -2.17
CA SER A 63 15.65 3.29 -2.48
C SER A 63 16.29 2.35 -1.46
N LYS A 64 17.33 1.61 -1.87
CA LYS A 64 18.27 0.93 -0.96
C LYS A 64 19.32 1.87 -0.39
N ASP A 65 19.67 2.92 -1.15
CA ASP A 65 20.50 4.02 -0.67
C ASP A 65 19.62 4.98 0.15
N SER A 66 19.78 4.97 1.46
CA SER A 66 19.09 5.83 2.43
C SER A 66 19.92 7.02 2.89
N THR A 67 21.17 7.19 2.44
CA THR A 67 22.10 8.17 3.03
C THR A 67 21.73 9.62 2.75
N TRP A 68 20.86 9.86 1.77
CA TRP A 68 20.36 11.17 1.39
C TRP A 68 18.95 11.44 1.94
N MET A 69 18.29 10.43 2.51
CA MET A 69 16.93 10.58 3.03
C MET A 69 16.96 11.36 4.35
N ILE A 70 15.99 12.26 4.54
CA ILE A 70 15.87 13.04 5.78
C ILE A 70 15.38 12.13 6.91
N GLU A 71 14.31 11.37 6.65
CA GLU A 71 13.79 10.37 7.60
C GLU A 71 13.61 9.03 6.88
N PRO A 72 14.68 8.24 6.68
CA PRO A 72 14.55 6.94 6.03
C PRO A 72 13.66 6.02 6.86
N TYR A 73 12.53 5.60 6.29
CA TYR A 73 11.62 4.67 6.93
C TYR A 73 11.80 3.27 6.34
N PRO A 74 12.09 2.25 7.17
CA PRO A 74 12.39 0.92 6.67
C PRO A 74 11.16 0.21 6.07
N LEU A 75 11.38 -0.38 4.89
CA LEU A 75 10.54 -1.39 4.26
C LEU A 75 11.16 -2.78 4.53
N SER A 76 10.89 -3.77 3.68
CA SER A 76 11.56 -5.07 3.73
C SER A 76 12.70 -5.18 2.68
N GLY A 77 13.51 -6.24 2.76
CA GLY A 77 14.61 -6.47 1.80
C GLY A 77 15.71 -5.39 1.77
N GLY A 78 15.89 -4.62 2.85
CA GLY A 78 16.86 -3.52 2.92
C GLY A 78 16.45 -2.27 2.14
N TRP A 79 15.18 -2.16 1.74
CA TRP A 79 14.63 -0.98 1.10
C TRP A 79 14.11 0.04 2.11
N PHE A 80 14.13 1.31 1.71
CA PHE A 80 13.64 2.43 2.50
C PHE A 80 12.69 3.29 1.67
N ILE A 81 11.80 4.00 2.36
CA ILE A 81 11.00 5.09 1.80
C ILE A 81 11.31 6.38 2.55
N GLU A 82 11.41 7.51 1.83
CA GLU A 82 11.59 8.83 2.44
C GLU A 82 10.37 9.22 3.29
N GLY A 83 10.59 9.41 4.58
CA GLY A 83 9.58 9.77 5.57
C GLY A 83 9.18 11.23 5.53
N CYS A 84 10.10 12.13 5.20
CA CYS A 84 9.88 13.57 5.15
C CYS A 84 9.26 14.01 3.81
N THR A 85 8.12 13.40 3.47
CA THR A 85 7.32 13.72 2.27
C THR A 85 5.98 14.35 2.65
N SER A 86 5.41 15.17 1.78
CA SER A 86 4.02 15.66 1.93
C SER A 86 3.01 14.56 1.59
N LEU A 87 1.75 14.71 2.03
CA LEU A 87 0.69 13.76 1.65
C LEU A 87 0.52 13.64 0.12
N PRO A 88 0.50 14.73 -0.68
CA PRO A 88 0.47 14.63 -2.14
C PRO A 88 1.64 13.82 -2.73
N GLN A 89 2.85 13.99 -2.20
CA GLN A 89 4.02 13.20 -2.64
C GLN A 89 3.84 11.72 -2.30
N LYS A 90 3.33 11.40 -1.10
CA LYS A 90 3.01 10.00 -0.72
C LYS A 90 1.97 9.39 -1.66
N GLN A 91 0.93 10.14 -2.03
CA GLN A 91 -0.11 9.70 -2.96
C GLN A 91 0.45 9.49 -4.38
N GLU A 92 1.33 10.38 -4.86
CA GLU A 92 1.99 10.21 -6.16
C GLU A 92 2.78 8.90 -6.24
N ILE A 93 3.53 8.56 -5.19
CA ILE A 93 4.24 7.27 -5.09
C ILE A 93 3.24 6.10 -5.18
N LEU A 94 2.11 6.19 -4.48
CA LEU A 94 1.08 5.13 -4.45
C LEU A 94 0.36 4.95 -5.80
N ARG A 95 0.17 6.00 -6.58
CA ARG A 95 -0.47 5.90 -7.92
C ARG A 95 0.29 5.02 -8.88
N HIS A 96 1.60 4.86 -8.69
CA HIS A 96 2.39 3.94 -9.48
C HIS A 96 2.02 2.48 -9.25
N LEU A 97 1.31 2.14 -8.16
CA LEU A 97 0.80 0.78 -7.92
C LEU A 97 -0.21 0.34 -8.99
N VAL A 98 -0.93 1.26 -9.63
CA VAL A 98 -1.83 0.92 -10.75
C VAL A 98 -1.06 0.26 -11.90
N LYS A 99 0.18 0.72 -12.14
CA LYS A 99 1.07 0.14 -13.16
C LYS A 99 1.63 -1.24 -12.78
N LEU A 100 1.39 -1.68 -11.54
CA LEU A 100 1.67 -3.04 -11.06
C LEU A 100 0.41 -3.93 -11.10
N ASN A 101 -0.60 -3.54 -11.89
CA ASN A 101 -1.88 -4.23 -12.05
C ASN A 101 -2.76 -4.23 -10.78
N LEU A 102 -2.51 -3.34 -9.82
CA LEU A 102 -3.50 -3.08 -8.78
C LEU A 102 -4.65 -2.27 -9.36
N SER A 103 -5.88 -2.58 -8.95
CA SER A 103 -7.04 -1.84 -9.42
C SER A 103 -6.99 -0.37 -8.98
N PRO A 104 -7.40 0.59 -9.83
CA PRO A 104 -7.46 1.99 -9.43
C PRO A 104 -8.28 2.21 -8.15
N THR A 105 -9.40 1.51 -8.00
CA THR A 105 -10.25 1.56 -6.80
C THR A 105 -9.52 1.14 -5.53
N LEU A 106 -8.68 0.10 -5.61
CA LEU A 106 -7.85 -0.32 -4.48
C LEU A 106 -6.81 0.74 -4.14
N VAL A 107 -6.19 1.35 -5.15
CA VAL A 107 -5.22 2.43 -4.95
C VAL A 107 -5.86 3.67 -4.31
N ASP A 108 -7.07 4.05 -4.74
CA ASP A 108 -7.83 5.14 -4.12
C ASP A 108 -8.13 4.86 -2.64
N CYS A 109 -8.54 3.63 -2.32
CA CYS A 109 -8.77 3.18 -0.94
C CYS A 109 -7.46 3.23 -0.11
N ILE A 110 -6.33 2.85 -0.70
CA ILE A 110 -5.01 2.97 -0.06
C ILE A 110 -4.65 4.44 0.19
N GLU A 111 -4.90 5.34 -0.76
CA GLU A 111 -4.66 6.79 -0.58
C GLU A 111 -5.50 7.35 0.57
N GLU A 112 -6.78 6.96 0.68
CA GLU A 112 -7.66 7.33 1.80
C GLU A 112 -7.13 6.82 3.14
N PHE A 113 -6.75 5.54 3.19
CA PHE A 113 -6.15 4.93 4.38
C PHE A 113 -4.89 5.68 4.83
N VAL A 114 -3.98 6.01 3.91
CA VAL A 114 -2.73 6.74 4.21
C VAL A 114 -3.02 8.18 4.63
N ALA A 115 -4.07 8.81 4.09
CA ALA A 115 -4.52 10.14 4.50
C ALA A 115 -5.15 10.17 5.91
N GLY A 116 -5.33 9.01 6.56
CA GLY A 116 -5.97 8.92 7.87
C GLY A 116 -7.48 8.82 7.82
N LYS A 117 -8.08 8.68 6.63
CA LYS A 117 -9.52 8.52 6.47
C LYS A 117 -9.92 7.08 6.77
N SER A 118 -11.15 6.92 7.27
CA SER A 118 -11.73 5.59 7.46
C SER A 118 -11.98 4.93 6.11
N ILE A 119 -11.67 3.64 6.02
CA ILE A 119 -11.97 2.82 4.85
C ILE A 119 -13.16 1.88 5.07
N GLU A 120 -13.88 1.98 6.19
CA GLU A 120 -15.00 1.08 6.51
C GLU A 120 -16.07 1.08 5.40
N SER A 121 -16.38 2.26 4.85
CA SER A 121 -17.33 2.41 3.74
C SER A 121 -16.86 1.79 2.41
N ARG A 122 -15.59 1.40 2.30
CA ARG A 122 -15.01 0.73 1.13
C ARG A 122 -15.05 -0.80 1.25
N ILE A 123 -15.44 -1.33 2.40
CA ILE A 123 -15.53 -2.76 2.65
C ILE A 123 -16.92 -3.23 2.22
N PRO A 124 -17.02 -4.20 1.29
CA PRO A 124 -18.30 -4.76 0.91
C PRO A 124 -18.98 -5.38 2.14
N SER A 125 -20.30 -5.27 2.19
CA SER A 125 -21.14 -6.04 3.11
C SER A 125 -20.99 -7.55 2.86
N GLU A 126 -21.48 -8.39 3.78
CA GLU A 126 -21.51 -9.84 3.58
C GLU A 126 -22.27 -10.23 2.30
N GLU A 127 -23.43 -9.63 2.07
CA GLU A 127 -24.25 -9.85 0.87
C GLU A 127 -23.49 -9.46 -0.41
N GLU A 128 -22.85 -8.30 -0.42
CA GLU A 128 -22.03 -7.87 -1.57
C GLU A 128 -20.81 -8.79 -1.78
N THR A 129 -20.20 -9.27 -0.70
CA THR A 129 -19.07 -10.21 -0.77
C THR A 129 -19.51 -11.54 -1.38
N GLU A 130 -20.64 -12.09 -0.94
CA GLU A 130 -21.20 -13.32 -1.50
C GLU A 130 -21.52 -13.18 -2.99
N GLU A 131 -22.12 -12.05 -3.40
CA GLU A 131 -22.42 -11.78 -4.81
C GLU A 131 -21.15 -11.62 -5.65
N ILE A 132 -20.13 -10.92 -5.14
CA ILE A 132 -18.82 -10.80 -5.82
C ILE A 132 -18.17 -12.17 -6.01
N LEU A 133 -18.19 -13.02 -4.97
CA LEU A 133 -17.65 -14.37 -5.04
C LEU A 133 -18.40 -15.23 -6.05
N ARG A 134 -19.75 -15.17 -6.03
CA ARG A 134 -20.60 -15.90 -6.97
C ARG A 134 -20.29 -15.52 -8.41
N ARG A 135 -20.23 -14.23 -8.73
CA ARG A 135 -19.90 -13.74 -10.08
C ARG A 135 -18.51 -14.15 -10.52
N SER A 136 -17.54 -14.13 -9.62
CA SER A 136 -16.17 -14.52 -9.93
C SER A 136 -16.09 -16.01 -10.34
N ILE A 137 -16.78 -16.88 -9.61
CA ILE A 137 -16.88 -18.31 -9.93
C ILE A 137 -17.60 -18.54 -11.27
N GLU A 138 -18.67 -17.78 -11.56
CA GLU A 138 -19.40 -17.89 -12.83
C GLU A 138 -18.54 -17.44 -14.02
N ILE A 139 -17.73 -16.38 -13.86
CA ILE A 139 -16.80 -15.90 -14.90
C ILE A 139 -15.72 -16.95 -15.19
N GLU A 140 -15.12 -17.56 -14.17
CA GLU A 140 -14.12 -18.63 -14.35
C GLU A 140 -14.70 -19.81 -15.13
N LYS A 141 -15.91 -20.26 -14.78
CA LYS A 141 -16.60 -21.35 -15.51
C LYS A 141 -16.86 -21.03 -16.98
N LEU A 142 -17.15 -19.78 -17.31
CA LEU A 142 -17.37 -19.35 -18.69
C LEU A 142 -16.06 -19.29 -19.49
N GLN A 143 -14.96 -18.92 -18.84
CA GLN A 143 -13.62 -18.89 -19.47
C GLN A 143 -13.08 -20.29 -19.73
N ASP A 144 -13.36 -21.27 -18.85
CA ASP A 144 -12.95 -22.66 -19.07
C ASP A 144 -13.70 -23.31 -20.23
N ASN A 145 -15.01 -23.02 -20.37
CA ASN A 145 -15.85 -23.58 -21.45
C ASN A 145 -15.59 -22.97 -22.84
N THR A 146 -14.90 -21.82 -22.92
CA THR A 146 -14.56 -21.17 -24.20
C THR A 146 -13.18 -21.54 -24.74
N ASN A 147 -12.38 -22.28 -23.95
CA ASN A 147 -11.04 -22.76 -24.34
C ASN A 147 -11.01 -24.26 -24.72
N THR A 148 -12.17 -24.90 -24.85
CA THR A 148 -12.39 -26.24 -25.42
C THR A 148 -13.09 -26.16 -26.76
#